data_AF-A0A7Z2PW59-F1
#
_entry.id   AF-A0A7Z2PW59-F1
#
_cell.length_a   1.000
_cell.length_b   1.000
_cell.length_c   1.000
_cell.angle_alpha   90.00
_cell.angle_beta   90.00
_cell.angle_gamma   90.00
#
_symmetry.space_group_name_H-M   'P 1'
#
loop_
_entity.id
_entity.type
_entity.pdbx_description
1 polymer ?
#
loop_
_entity_poly.entity_id
_entity_poly.type
_entity_poly.pdbx_seq_one_letter_code
_entity_poly.pdbx_strand_id
1 'polypeptide(L)'
;MLYRKNGGSGYDIKVSAALVPENDNAADPNAVRVEIKSRGVGYLPRELALEYRAALGESSGQCSAKIVGGFELDDGSSAHFGVKLNLAWPPRMK
;
A
#
# COMPACT_ATOMS: atom_id res chain seq x y z
N MET A 1 -18.27 -13.98 9.19
CA MET A 1 -17.59 -13.78 7.87
C MET A 1 -18.65 -13.33 6.86
N LEU A 2 -19.05 -12.05 6.89
CA LEU A 2 -20.27 -11.53 6.24
C LEU A 2 -20.05 -10.81 4.90
N TYR A 3 -18.90 -10.99 4.25
CA TYR A 3 -18.53 -10.22 3.04
C TYR A 3 -18.99 -10.84 1.71
N ARG A 4 -19.69 -11.98 1.73
CA ARG A 4 -20.11 -12.71 0.51
C ARG A 4 -21.62 -12.71 0.24
N LYS A 5 -22.46 -12.16 1.12
CA LYS A 5 -23.92 -12.29 0.97
C LYS A 5 -24.55 -11.27 0.01
N ASN A 6 -23.87 -10.16 -0.29
CA ASN A 6 -24.43 -9.05 -1.08
C ASN A 6 -23.52 -8.59 -2.24
N GLY A 7 -22.97 -9.52 -3.03
CA GLY A 7 -22.53 -9.30 -4.43
C GLY A 7 -21.95 -7.93 -4.85
N GLY A 8 -21.17 -7.24 -4.02
CA GLY A 8 -20.63 -5.93 -4.37
C GLY A 8 -19.55 -6.10 -5.44
N SER A 9 -19.68 -5.38 -6.55
CA SER A 9 -18.74 -5.29 -7.68
C SER A 9 -17.45 -4.55 -7.32
N GLY A 10 -16.99 -4.65 -6.08
CA GLY A 10 -15.77 -4.01 -5.62
C GLY A 10 -14.54 -4.55 -6.35
N TYR A 11 -13.56 -3.70 -6.54
CA TYR A 11 -12.29 -4.10 -7.11
C TYR A 11 -11.54 -5.00 -6.11
N ASP A 12 -11.04 -6.13 -6.58
CA ASP A 12 -10.06 -7.00 -5.90
C ASP A 12 -8.98 -7.37 -6.91
N ILE A 13 -8.02 -6.46 -7.10
CA ILE A 13 -6.98 -6.60 -8.12
C ILE A 13 -5.64 -6.83 -7.43
N LYS A 14 -5.02 -7.98 -7.70
CA LYS A 14 -3.63 -8.26 -7.30
C LYS A 14 -2.67 -7.46 -8.17
N VAL A 15 -1.73 -6.77 -7.54
CA VAL A 15 -0.72 -5.94 -8.19
C VAL A 15 0.65 -6.14 -7.51
N SER A 16 1.72 -5.70 -8.17
CA SER A 16 3.02 -5.50 -7.53
C SER A 16 3.13 -4.05 -7.09
N ALA A 17 3.57 -3.83 -5.85
CA ALA A 17 3.86 -2.51 -5.32
C ALA A 17 5.37 -2.35 -5.09
N ALA A 18 5.90 -1.18 -5.44
CA ALA A 18 7.26 -0.79 -5.09
C ALA A 18 7.26 0.06 -3.81
N LEU A 19 8.27 -0.17 -2.98
CA LEU A 19 8.57 0.61 -1.78
C LEU A 19 9.81 1.45 -2.07
N VAL A 20 9.64 2.76 -2.21
CA VAL A 20 10.69 3.68 -2.65
C VAL A 20 11.03 4.62 -1.50
N PRO A 21 12.28 4.59 -0.98
CA PRO A 21 12.72 5.57 0.00
C PRO A 21 12.68 7.00 -0.58
N GLU A 22 12.17 7.96 0.18
CA GLU A 22 12.05 9.38 -0.22
C GLU A 22 12.75 10.26 0.82
N ASN A 23 14.05 10.53 0.59
CA ASN A 23 14.94 11.23 1.54
C ASN A 23 14.59 12.71 1.72
N ASP A 24 13.97 13.29 0.72
CA ASP A 24 13.68 14.70 0.51
C ASP A 24 12.21 15.04 0.82
N ASN A 25 11.50 14.12 1.47
CA ASN A 25 10.14 14.36 1.93
C ASN A 25 10.10 15.37 3.09
N ALA A 26 9.40 16.49 2.89
CA ALA A 26 9.35 17.59 3.86
C ALA A 26 8.65 17.23 5.18
N ALA A 27 7.79 16.20 5.20
CA ALA A 27 7.01 15.81 6.38
C ALA A 27 7.65 14.68 7.19
N ASP A 28 8.47 13.84 6.56
CA ASP A 28 9.18 12.73 7.21
C ASP A 28 10.42 12.32 6.39
N PRO A 29 11.65 12.58 6.86
CA PRO A 29 12.88 12.19 6.13
C PRO A 29 13.05 10.66 6.02
N ASN A 30 12.26 9.87 6.75
CA ASN A 30 12.23 8.41 6.66
C ASN A 30 11.07 7.90 5.80
N ALA A 31 10.39 8.78 5.06
CA ALA A 31 9.24 8.40 4.24
C ALA A 31 9.60 7.28 3.25
N VAL A 32 8.73 6.27 3.19
CA VAL A 32 8.76 5.23 2.16
C VAL A 32 7.50 5.35 1.34
N ARG A 33 7.66 5.82 0.09
CA ARG A 33 6.58 5.95 -0.87
C ARG A 33 6.19 4.59 -1.41
N VAL A 34 4.89 4.36 -1.48
CA VAL A 34 4.30 3.16 -2.09
C VAL A 34 3.90 3.51 -3.51
N GLU A 35 4.40 2.76 -4.47
CA GLU A 35 4.08 2.96 -5.88
C GLU A 35 3.44 1.72 -6.52
N ILE A 36 2.47 1.96 -7.41
CA ILE A 36 1.92 0.93 -8.29
C ILE A 36 2.06 1.45 -9.72
N LYS A 37 2.71 0.67 -10.60
CA LYS A 37 3.04 1.10 -11.98
C LYS A 37 3.73 2.48 -12.02
N SER A 38 4.72 2.69 -11.16
CA SER A 38 5.50 3.93 -11.04
C SER A 38 4.67 5.19 -10.70
N ARG A 39 3.48 4.99 -10.13
CA ARG A 39 2.64 6.08 -9.61
C ARG A 39 2.54 5.95 -8.11
N GLY A 40 2.86 7.04 -7.39
CA GLY A 40 2.69 7.13 -5.94
C GLY A 40 1.22 6.99 -5.55
N VAL A 41 0.92 6.01 -4.70
CA VAL A 41 -0.45 5.74 -4.20
C VAL A 41 -0.57 5.99 -2.70
N GLY A 42 0.54 6.25 -2.01
CA GLY A 42 0.58 6.56 -0.60
C GLY A 42 1.97 6.39 -0.01
N TYR A 43 2.04 6.40 1.32
CA TYR A 43 3.27 6.21 2.08
C TYR A 43 3.05 5.16 3.18
N LEU A 44 4.12 4.50 3.61
CA LEU A 44 4.06 3.67 4.81
C LEU A 44 3.83 4.55 6.06
N PRO A 45 3.16 4.02 7.10
CA PRO A 45 3.11 4.68 8.41
C PRO A 45 4.53 4.94 8.94
N ARG A 46 4.74 6.08 9.60
CA ARG A 46 6.08 6.54 10.04
C ARG A 46 6.87 5.48 10.83
N GLU A 47 6.20 4.80 11.76
CA GLU A 47 6.79 3.73 12.56
C GLU A 47 7.30 2.55 11.71
N LEU A 48 6.53 2.18 10.68
CA LEU A 48 6.89 1.10 9.77
C LEU A 48 7.94 1.55 8.77
N ALA A 49 7.86 2.81 8.33
CA ALA A 49 8.79 3.41 7.38
C ALA A 49 10.21 3.42 7.94
N LEU A 50 10.40 3.75 9.21
CA LEU A 50 11.72 3.73 9.87
C LEU A 50 12.39 2.34 9.80
N GLU A 51 11.63 1.30 10.13
CA GLU A 51 12.11 -0.09 10.15
C GLU A 51 12.38 -0.61 8.73
N TYR A 52 11.51 -0.25 7.79
CA TYR A 52 11.72 -0.56 6.37
C TYR A 52 12.90 0.21 5.77
N ARG A 53 13.17 1.43 6.22
CA ARG A 53 14.34 2.22 5.78
C ARG A 53 15.64 1.59 6.24
N ALA A 54 15.68 1.11 7.48
CA ALA A 54 16.86 0.39 7.98
C ALA A 54 17.17 -0.86 7.14
N ALA A 55 16.14 -1.55 6.65
CA ALA A 55 16.33 -2.67 5.73
C ALA A 55 16.71 -2.18 4.32
N LEU A 56 15.90 -1.32 3.69
CA LEU A 56 16.02 -0.90 2.28
C LEU A 56 17.27 -0.07 1.98
N GLY A 57 17.74 0.74 2.93
CA GLY A 57 18.73 1.77 2.68
C GLY A 57 18.26 2.76 1.60
N GLU A 58 19.07 2.90 0.54
CA GLU A 58 18.77 3.74 -0.63
C GLU A 58 18.09 2.96 -1.78
N SER A 59 17.89 1.65 -1.62
CA SER A 59 17.30 0.80 -2.66
C SER A 59 15.78 0.72 -2.55
N SER A 60 15.11 0.49 -3.68
CA SER A 60 13.67 0.21 -3.69
C SER A 60 13.38 -1.27 -3.43
N GLY A 61 12.35 -1.57 -2.64
CA GLY A 61 11.81 -2.91 -2.45
C GLY A 61 10.59 -3.19 -3.33
N GLN A 62 10.19 -4.45 -3.43
CA GLN A 62 8.93 -4.85 -4.06
C GLN A 62 8.14 -5.81 -3.17
N CYS A 63 6.82 -5.69 -3.18
CA CYS A 63 5.93 -6.62 -2.51
C CYS A 63 4.67 -6.90 -3.34
N SER A 64 4.01 -8.01 -3.04
CA SER A 64 2.66 -8.24 -3.54
C SER A 64 1.68 -7.31 -2.83
N ALA A 65 0.71 -6.81 -3.56
CA ALA A 65 -0.31 -5.90 -3.04
C ALA A 65 -1.66 -6.20 -3.68
N LYS A 66 -2.70 -5.60 -3.10
CA LYS A 66 -4.07 -5.73 -3.58
C LYS A 66 -4.78 -4.39 -3.51
N ILE A 67 -5.35 -3.95 -4.62
CA ILE A 67 -6.27 -2.81 -4.67
C ILE A 67 -7.66 -3.32 -4.30
N VAL A 68 -8.30 -2.67 -3.33
CA VAL A 68 -9.62 -3.03 -2.78
C VAL A 68 -10.57 -1.83 -2.77
N GLY A 69 -11.87 -2.08 -2.69
CA GLY A 69 -12.89 -1.03 -2.52
C GLY A 69 -13.56 -0.62 -3.83
N GLY A 70 -14.04 0.63 -3.90
CA GLY A 70 -14.69 1.15 -5.10
C GLY A 70 -16.05 0.52 -5.44
N PHE A 71 -16.69 -0.13 -4.47
CA PHE A 71 -18.06 -0.65 -4.63
C PHE A 71 -19.08 0.43 -4.28
N GLU A 72 -20.26 0.35 -4.89
CA GLU A 72 -21.40 1.21 -4.56
C GLU A 72 -21.96 0.85 -3.18
N LEU A 73 -22.24 1.88 -2.38
CA LEU A 73 -22.89 1.81 -1.08
C LEU A 73 -24.41 1.92 -1.25
N ASP A 74 -25.18 1.50 -0.25
CA ASP A 74 -26.64 1.50 -0.31
C ASP A 74 -27.26 2.90 -0.50
N ASP A 75 -26.50 3.96 -0.23
CA ASP A 75 -26.87 5.37 -0.44
C ASP A 75 -26.51 5.92 -1.82
N GLY A 76 -26.01 5.07 -2.73
CA GLY A 76 -25.56 5.43 -4.08
C GLY A 76 -24.18 6.09 -4.13
N SER A 77 -23.50 6.27 -2.99
CA SER A 77 -22.11 6.73 -2.95
C SER A 77 -21.15 5.57 -3.23
N SER A 78 -19.87 5.86 -3.50
CA SER A 78 -18.85 4.83 -3.74
C SER A 78 -17.89 4.73 -2.56
N ALA A 79 -17.63 3.51 -2.10
CA ALA A 79 -16.62 3.24 -1.10
C ALA A 79 -15.22 3.63 -1.60
N HIS A 80 -14.37 4.16 -0.72
CA HIS A 80 -13.00 4.54 -1.07
C HIS A 80 -12.17 3.35 -1.56
N PHE A 81 -11.24 3.62 -2.47
CA PHE A 81 -10.19 2.69 -2.84
C PHE A 81 -9.15 2.59 -1.73
N GLY A 82 -8.64 1.38 -1.50
CA GLY A 82 -7.53 1.11 -0.59
C GLY A 82 -6.50 0.19 -1.23
N VAL A 83 -5.27 0.25 -0.71
CA VAL A 83 -4.19 -0.67 -1.09
C VAL A 83 -3.78 -1.47 0.13
N LYS A 84 -3.81 -2.79 0.02
CA LYS A 84 -3.32 -3.72 1.03
C LYS A 84 -1.97 -4.27 0.59
N LEU A 85 -0.94 -4.03 1.39
CA LEU A 85 0.42 -4.50 1.12
C LEU A 85 0.67 -5.81 1.88
N ASN A 86 1.27 -6.79 1.21
CA ASN A 86 1.72 -8.03 1.83
C ASN A 86 3.20 -7.88 2.21
N LEU A 87 3.42 -7.27 3.36
CA LEU A 87 4.74 -6.92 3.89
C LEU A 87 5.23 -8.01 4.85
N ALA A 88 6.52 -8.35 4.75
CA ALA A 88 7.14 -9.26 5.70
C ALA A 88 7.48 -8.52 7.01
N TRP A 89 7.31 -9.19 8.15
CA TRP A 89 7.76 -8.70 9.45
C TRP A 89 8.57 -9.78 10.19
N PRO A 90 9.79 -9.47 10.68
CA PRO A 90 10.52 -8.22 10.47
C PRO A 90 10.82 -7.99 8.97
N PRO A 91 11.13 -6.76 8.54
CA PRO A 91 11.48 -6.47 7.15
C PRO A 91 12.68 -7.35 6.75
N ARG A 92 12.50 -8.13 5.69
CA ARG A 92 13.55 -9.01 5.16
C ARG A 92 13.80 -8.60 3.72
N MET A 93 15.02 -8.15 3.45
CA MET A 93 15.48 -8.07 2.07
C MET A 93 15.85 -9.47 1.58
N LYS A 94 15.53 -9.75 0.31
CA LYS A 94 16.13 -10.85 -0.43
C LYS A 94 17.35 -10.33 -1.18
#